data_AF-A0A9Q0M830-F1
#
_entry.id   AF-A0A9Q0M830-F1
#
_cell.length_a   1.000
_cell.length_b   1.000
_cell.length_c   1.000
_cell.angle_alpha   90.00
_cell.angle_beta   90.00
_cell.angle_gamma   90.00
#
_symmetry.space_group_name_H-M   'P 1'
#
loop_
_entity.id
_entity.type
_entity.pdbx_description
1 polymer ?
#
loop_
_entity_poly.entity_id
_entity_poly.type
_entity_poly.pdbx_seq_one_letter_code
_entity_poly.pdbx_strand_id
1 'polypeptide(L)'
;MVLVYVSMMAATIGEQVYKLNLWTIGALLVSIVATLVIFNWRFLVRFWFTLPRDLRAGYALIRARWFMFKARHSNVPELFASLAVRHPNKTAFYYKDERWSYQQMDDWSNRLANAFAAMGYKPGDEVALVMNSRPEFIAIWLAMAKNGVVTAFINTNQRMETLVHSITVVKSKAVIFDTLLAKSIQEAMPMIEEKIPKMEYYSYTGWMFLIRYQK
;
A
#
# COMPACT_ATOMS: atom_id res chain seq x y z
N MET A 1 34.61 -32.51 -43.17
CA MET A 1 33.40 -33.15 -43.73
C MET A 1 32.11 -32.42 -43.30
N VAL A 2 31.90 -32.15 -42.01
CA VAL A 2 30.70 -31.45 -41.49
C VAL A 2 30.54 -30.02 -42.04
N LEU A 3 31.62 -29.23 -42.09
CA LEU A 3 31.60 -27.84 -42.61
C LEU A 3 31.18 -27.74 -44.08
N VAL A 4 31.61 -28.67 -44.93
CA VAL A 4 31.23 -28.73 -46.35
C VAL A 4 29.74 -29.05 -46.49
N TYR A 5 29.24 -30.00 -45.69
CA TYR A 5 27.83 -30.38 -45.69
C TYR A 5 26.90 -29.25 -45.23
N VAL A 6 27.30 -28.50 -44.19
CA VAL A 6 26.56 -27.33 -43.71
C VAL A 6 26.53 -26.22 -44.76
N SER A 7 27.66 -25.97 -45.45
CA SER A 7 27.72 -24.97 -46.52
C SER A 7 26.86 -25.35 -47.75
N MET A 8 26.82 -26.64 -48.12
CA MET A 8 25.97 -27.12 -49.21
C MET A 8 24.49 -27.05 -48.84
N MET A 9 24.09 -27.45 -47.63
CA MET A 9 22.70 -27.30 -47.19
C MET A 9 22.25 -25.85 -47.15
N ALA A 10 23.10 -24.94 -46.64
CA ALA A 10 22.80 -23.52 -46.61
C ALA A 10 22.65 -22.92 -48.02
N ALA A 11 23.48 -23.35 -48.98
CA ALA A 11 23.39 -22.94 -50.38
C ALA A 11 22.11 -23.44 -51.06
N THR A 12 21.74 -24.71 -50.86
CA THR A 12 20.50 -25.29 -51.42
C THR A 12 19.24 -24.62 -50.85
N ILE A 13 19.24 -24.33 -49.55
CA ILE A 13 18.15 -23.59 -48.89
C ILE A 13 18.10 -22.14 -49.42
N GLY A 14 19.26 -21.49 -49.56
CA GLY A 14 19.35 -20.13 -50.11
C GLY A 14 18.82 -20.03 -51.56
N GLU A 15 19.14 -21.01 -52.41
CA GLU A 15 18.65 -21.05 -53.80
C GLU A 15 17.14 -21.34 -53.89
N GLN A 16 16.60 -22.18 -53.00
CA GLN A 16 15.16 -22.42 -52.89
C GLN A 16 14.41 -21.20 -52.35
N VAL A 17 15.01 -20.47 -51.40
CA VAL A 17 14.43 -19.23 -50.84
C VAL A 17 14.44 -18.11 -51.89
N TYR A 18 15.46 -18.01 -52.73
CA TYR A 18 15.55 -17.01 -53.81
C TYR A 18 14.50 -17.19 -54.92
N LYS A 19 13.97 -18.41 -55.09
CA LYS A 19 12.91 -18.75 -56.06
C LYS A 19 11.49 -18.63 -55.49
N LEU A 20 11.34 -18.27 -54.21
CA LEU A 20 10.03 -18.01 -53.61
C LEU A 20 9.48 -16.71 -54.19
N ASN A 21 8.33 -16.80 -54.87
CA ASN A 21 7.61 -15.63 -55.32
C ASN A 21 6.80 -15.02 -54.15
N LEU A 22 6.33 -13.78 -54.32
CA LEU A 22 5.57 -13.09 -53.27
C LEU A 22 4.31 -13.87 -52.86
N TRP A 23 3.73 -14.66 -53.78
CA TRP A 23 2.56 -15.50 -53.56
C TRP A 23 2.86 -16.70 -52.66
N THR A 24 4.01 -17.37 -52.80
CA THR A 24 4.39 -18.50 -51.94
C THR A 24 4.73 -18.04 -50.53
N ILE A 25 5.39 -16.89 -50.38
CA ILE A 25 5.63 -16.26 -49.08
C ILE A 25 4.29 -15.91 -48.42
N GLY A 26 3.36 -15.30 -49.17
CA GLY A 26 2.02 -15.01 -48.69
C GLY A 26 1.25 -16.26 -48.25
N ALA A 27 1.30 -17.34 -49.03
CA ALA A 27 0.64 -18.60 -48.70
C ALA A 27 1.20 -19.25 -47.42
N LEU A 28 2.52 -19.22 -47.24
CA LEU A 28 3.17 -19.74 -46.03
C LEU A 28 2.79 -18.92 -44.79
N LEU A 29 2.74 -17.59 -44.90
CA LEU A 29 2.28 -16.72 -43.82
C LEU A 29 0.81 -17.01 -43.45
N VAL A 30 -0.07 -17.14 -44.44
CA VAL A 30 -1.47 -17.50 -44.21
C VAL A 30 -1.59 -18.87 -43.54
N SER A 31 -0.81 -19.86 -43.98
CA SER A 31 -0.82 -21.20 -43.37
C SER A 31 -0.35 -21.16 -41.91
N ILE A 32 0.71 -20.42 -41.60
CA ILE A 32 1.22 -20.28 -40.23
C ILE A 32 0.18 -19.60 -39.33
N VAL A 33 -0.43 -18.50 -39.81
CA VAL A 33 -1.50 -17.80 -39.08
C VAL A 33 -2.69 -18.72 -38.88
N ALA A 34 -3.11 -19.47 -39.90
CA ALA A 34 -4.21 -20.43 -39.80
C ALA A 34 -3.90 -21.54 -38.79
N THR A 35 -2.70 -22.13 -38.80
CA THR A 35 -2.30 -23.15 -37.82
C THR A 35 -2.28 -22.59 -36.40
N LEU A 36 -1.76 -21.38 -36.20
CA LEU A 36 -1.77 -20.72 -34.89
C LEU A 36 -3.19 -20.43 -34.41
N VAL A 37 -4.07 -19.94 -35.29
CA VAL A 37 -5.47 -19.67 -34.96
C VAL A 37 -6.25 -20.95 -34.67
N ILE A 38 -6.04 -22.01 -35.45
CA ILE A 38 -6.73 -23.30 -35.27
C ILE A 38 -6.27 -23.99 -33.98
N PHE A 39 -4.96 -24.10 -33.76
CA PHE A 39 -4.40 -24.80 -32.60
C PHE A 39 -4.62 -24.02 -31.29
N ASN A 40 -4.64 -22.68 -31.36
CA ASN A 40 -4.87 -21.80 -30.21
C ASN A 40 -6.24 -21.10 -30.25
N TRP A 41 -7.24 -21.62 -30.97
CA TRP A 41 -8.57 -20.99 -31.06
C TRP A 41 -9.19 -20.78 -29.68
N ARG A 42 -9.04 -21.79 -28.80
CA ARG A 42 -9.50 -21.72 -27.42
C ARG A 42 -8.81 -20.61 -26.62
N PHE A 43 -7.55 -20.31 -26.93
CA PHE A 43 -6.81 -19.19 -26.33
C PHE A 43 -7.33 -17.86 -26.86
N LEU A 44 -7.56 -17.71 -28.18
CA LEU A 44 -8.10 -16.48 -28.77
C LEU A 44 -9.49 -16.15 -28.23
N VAL A 45 -10.35 -17.17 -28.10
CA VAL A 45 -11.68 -17.00 -27.48
C VAL A 45 -11.54 -16.53 -26.03
N ARG A 46 -10.71 -17.19 -25.21
CA ARG A 46 -10.45 -16.76 -23.82
C ARG A 46 -9.89 -15.36 -23.75
N PHE A 47 -8.90 -15.04 -24.58
CA PHE A 47 -8.26 -13.74 -24.65
C PHE A 47 -9.28 -12.65 -24.97
N TRP A 48 -10.15 -12.88 -25.96
CA TRP A 48 -11.20 -11.92 -26.30
C TRP A 48 -12.17 -11.68 -25.13
N PHE A 49 -12.54 -12.73 -24.40
CA PHE A 49 -13.39 -12.58 -23.21
C PHE A 49 -12.67 -11.95 -22.01
N THR A 50 -11.33 -12.10 -21.88
CA THR A 50 -10.56 -11.47 -20.78
C THR A 50 -10.07 -10.06 -21.11
N LEU A 51 -9.94 -9.72 -22.39
CA LEU A 51 -9.40 -8.44 -22.85
C LEU A 51 -10.11 -7.22 -22.23
N PRO A 52 -11.45 -7.16 -22.07
CA PRO A 52 -12.09 -6.02 -21.42
C PRO A 52 -11.71 -5.85 -19.94
N ARG A 53 -11.45 -6.95 -19.23
CA ARG A 53 -10.93 -6.90 -17.85
C ARG A 53 -9.50 -6.39 -17.85
N ASP A 54 -8.67 -6.93 -18.73
CA ASP A 54 -7.23 -6.63 -18.78
C ASP A 54 -6.99 -5.18 -19.24
N LEU A 55 -7.77 -4.67 -20.19
CA LEU A 55 -7.76 -3.26 -20.60
C LEU A 55 -8.19 -2.33 -19.45
N ARG A 56 -9.24 -2.70 -18.69
CA ARG A 56 -9.66 -1.93 -17.50
C ARG A 56 -8.56 -1.91 -16.44
N ALA A 57 -7.91 -3.06 -16.20
CA ALA A 57 -6.78 -3.16 -15.28
C ALA A 57 -5.59 -2.30 -15.77
N GLY A 58 -5.23 -2.40 -17.05
CA GLY A 58 -4.18 -1.59 -17.66
C GLY A 58 -4.45 -0.09 -17.56
N TYR A 59 -5.67 0.34 -17.87
CA TYR A 59 -6.09 1.73 -17.70
C TYR A 59 -6.01 2.18 -16.24
N ALA A 60 -6.49 1.37 -15.29
CA ALA A 60 -6.40 1.67 -13.87
C ALA A 60 -4.95 1.81 -13.39
N LEU A 61 -4.04 0.94 -13.87
CA LEU A 61 -2.61 1.01 -13.56
C LEU A 61 -1.95 2.25 -14.15
N ILE A 62 -2.24 2.60 -15.41
CA ILE A 62 -1.72 3.82 -16.05
C ILE A 62 -2.20 5.05 -15.27
N ARG A 63 -3.49 5.10 -14.92
CA ARG A 63 -4.07 6.19 -14.14
C ARG A 63 -3.45 6.29 -12.74
N ALA A 64 -3.28 5.18 -12.04
CA ALA A 64 -2.64 5.15 -10.72
C ALA A 64 -1.18 5.59 -10.81
N ARG A 65 -0.43 5.11 -11.80
CA ARG A 65 0.98 5.48 -12.02
C ARG A 65 1.12 6.97 -12.35
N TRP A 66 0.21 7.53 -13.15
CA TRP A 66 0.17 8.96 -13.42
C TRP A 66 -0.16 9.79 -12.18
N PHE A 67 -1.13 9.35 -11.36
CA PHE A 67 -1.45 9.98 -10.09
C PHE A 67 -0.24 9.97 -9.15
N MET A 68 0.44 8.82 -8.98
CA MET A 68 1.64 8.69 -8.17
C MET A 68 2.77 9.60 -8.67
N PHE A 69 2.96 9.69 -9.98
CA PHE A 69 3.95 10.59 -10.57
C PHE A 69 3.64 12.06 -10.26
N LYS A 70 2.38 12.47 -10.36
CA LYS A 70 1.94 13.84 -10.03
C LYS A 70 2.07 14.14 -8.53
N ALA A 71 1.82 13.16 -7.68
CA ALA A 71 1.84 13.28 -6.22
C ALA A 71 3.22 12.99 -5.59
N ARG A 72 4.28 12.77 -6.38
CA ARG A 72 5.61 12.33 -5.90
C ARG A 72 6.29 13.28 -4.91
N HIS A 73 5.87 14.55 -4.86
CA HIS A 73 6.40 15.56 -3.95
C HIS A 73 5.45 15.88 -2.78
N SER A 74 4.36 15.14 -2.64
CA SER A 74 3.40 15.31 -1.55
C SER A 74 3.45 14.10 -0.63
N ASN A 75 3.22 14.35 0.66
CA ASN A 75 3.01 13.28 1.64
C ASN A 75 1.51 12.98 1.81
N VAL A 76 1.20 11.87 2.50
CA VAL A 76 -0.17 11.46 2.76
C VAL A 76 -1.01 12.53 3.47
N PRO A 77 -0.55 13.19 4.56
CA PRO A 77 -1.36 14.19 5.22
C PRO A 77 -1.63 15.44 4.35
N GLU A 78 -0.67 15.88 3.51
CA GLU A 78 -0.91 16.95 2.54
C GLU A 78 -1.98 16.58 1.51
N LEU A 79 -1.91 15.36 0.97
CA LEU A 79 -2.93 14.87 0.04
C LEU A 79 -4.31 14.84 0.72
N PHE A 80 -4.37 14.36 1.96
CA PHE A 80 -5.61 14.33 2.74
C PHE A 80 -6.15 15.75 3.00
N ALA A 81 -5.31 16.68 3.44
CA ALA A 81 -5.68 18.08 3.66
C ALA A 81 -6.20 18.72 2.35
N SER A 82 -5.56 18.44 1.22
CA SER A 82 -6.03 18.92 -0.09
C SER A 82 -7.41 18.39 -0.48
N LEU A 83 -7.77 17.18 -0.01
CA LEU A 83 -9.09 16.59 -0.22
C LEU A 83 -10.11 17.20 0.74
N ALA A 84 -9.73 17.48 1.98
CA ALA A 84 -10.56 18.17 2.96
C ALA A 84 -10.95 19.58 2.50
N VAL A 85 -10.01 20.32 1.90
CA VAL A 85 -10.30 21.63 1.30
C VAL A 85 -11.22 21.50 0.07
N ARG A 86 -11.00 20.52 -0.80
CA ARG A 86 -11.81 20.35 -2.03
C ARG A 86 -13.20 19.79 -1.79
N HIS A 87 -13.36 18.94 -0.78
CA HIS A 87 -14.58 18.19 -0.51
C HIS A 87 -14.90 18.14 1.00
N PRO A 88 -15.07 19.30 1.67
CA PRO A 88 -15.14 19.38 3.14
C PRO A 88 -16.28 18.53 3.72
N ASN A 89 -17.47 18.64 3.13
CA ASN A 89 -18.69 17.98 3.59
C ASN A 89 -18.84 16.54 3.08
N LYS A 90 -17.91 16.04 2.26
CA LYS A 90 -18.00 14.67 1.74
C LYS A 90 -17.62 13.70 2.85
N THR A 91 -18.42 12.64 3.03
CA THR A 91 -18.09 11.56 3.95
C THR A 91 -16.77 10.89 3.54
N ALA A 92 -15.81 10.88 4.45
CA ALA A 92 -14.53 10.18 4.32
C ALA A 92 -14.59 8.79 4.95
N PHE A 93 -15.22 8.65 6.12
CA PHE A 93 -15.34 7.38 6.83
C PHE A 93 -16.76 7.13 7.33
N TYR A 94 -17.18 5.87 7.26
CA TYR A 94 -18.37 5.35 7.92
C TYR A 94 -17.92 4.50 9.10
N TYR A 95 -18.47 4.76 10.29
CA TYR A 95 -18.16 3.98 11.48
C TYR A 95 -19.40 3.82 12.35
N LYS A 96 -19.90 2.58 12.46
CA LYS A 96 -21.19 2.30 13.08
C LYS A 96 -22.27 3.21 12.47
N ASP A 97 -22.99 3.95 13.30
CA ASP A 97 -24.04 4.89 12.89
C ASP A 97 -23.50 6.31 12.60
N GLU A 98 -22.19 6.51 12.72
CA GLU A 98 -21.55 7.80 12.51
C GLU A 98 -20.95 7.94 11.11
N ARG A 99 -20.91 9.19 10.65
CA ARG A 99 -20.27 9.61 9.41
C ARG A 99 -19.26 10.69 9.72
N TRP A 100 -18.04 10.47 9.26
CA TRP A 100 -16.93 11.40 9.41
C TRP A 100 -16.66 12.06 8.06
N SER A 101 -16.84 13.36 7.98
CA SER A 101 -16.48 14.15 6.80
C SER A 101 -14.96 14.33 6.69
N TYR A 102 -14.47 14.68 5.50
CA TYR A 102 -13.06 15.00 5.33
C TYR A 102 -12.62 16.16 6.22
N GLN A 103 -13.45 17.21 6.35
CA GLN A 103 -13.13 18.36 7.19
C GLN A 103 -13.04 17.98 8.68
N GLN A 104 -14.00 17.23 9.21
CA GLN A 104 -13.97 16.79 10.60
C GLN A 104 -12.72 15.94 10.92
N MET A 105 -12.33 15.07 10.00
CA MET A 105 -11.10 14.28 10.15
C MET A 105 -9.85 15.15 10.10
N ASP A 106 -9.78 16.10 9.17
CA ASP A 106 -8.62 16.99 9.06
C ASP A 106 -8.48 17.88 10.29
N ASP A 107 -9.56 18.53 10.72
CA ASP A 107 -9.60 19.38 11.91
C ASP A 107 -9.17 18.61 13.17
N TRP A 108 -9.62 17.37 13.32
CA TRP A 108 -9.25 16.57 14.47
C TRP A 108 -7.80 16.11 14.43
N SER A 109 -7.33 15.65 13.27
CA SER A 109 -5.91 15.31 13.10
C SER A 109 -5.01 16.52 13.29
N ASN A 110 -5.43 17.74 12.91
CA ASN A 110 -4.70 18.99 13.17
C ASN A 110 -4.58 19.28 14.67
N ARG A 111 -5.68 19.14 15.43
CA ARG A 111 -5.65 19.30 16.90
C ARG A 111 -4.70 18.32 17.56
N LEU A 112 -4.76 17.05 17.15
CA LEU A 112 -3.83 16.02 17.64
C LEU A 112 -2.39 16.31 17.23
N ALA A 113 -2.16 16.77 15.99
CA ALA A 113 -0.82 17.11 15.51
C ALA A 113 -0.19 18.21 16.37
N ASN A 114 -0.94 19.27 16.66
CA ASN A 114 -0.49 20.35 17.53
C ASN A 114 -0.20 19.85 18.96
N ALA A 115 -1.00 18.94 19.49
CA ALA A 115 -0.76 18.33 20.80
C ALA A 115 0.53 17.50 20.81
N PHE A 116 0.78 16.66 19.80
CA PHE A 116 2.03 15.89 19.69
C PHE A 116 3.25 16.79 19.47
N ALA A 117 3.13 17.84 18.66
CA ALA A 117 4.20 18.82 18.51
C ALA A 117 4.54 19.49 19.85
N ALA A 118 3.54 19.88 20.63
CA ALA A 118 3.73 20.45 21.97
C ALA A 118 4.35 19.44 22.97
N MET A 119 4.11 18.14 22.79
CA MET A 119 4.77 17.07 23.55
C MET A 119 6.21 16.77 23.07
N GLY A 120 6.70 17.45 22.03
CA GLY A 120 8.08 17.30 21.55
C GLY A 120 8.29 16.12 20.60
N TYR A 121 7.23 15.65 19.93
CA TYR A 121 7.36 14.71 18.82
C TYR A 121 7.86 15.42 17.57
N LYS A 122 8.83 14.83 16.89
CA LYS A 122 9.54 15.45 15.76
C LYS A 122 9.82 14.45 14.63
N PRO A 123 10.21 14.93 13.44
CA PRO A 123 10.60 14.05 12.34
C PRO A 123 11.68 13.06 12.75
N GLY A 124 11.46 11.79 12.41
CA GLY A 124 12.36 10.68 12.76
C GLY A 124 12.02 9.97 14.08
N ASP A 125 11.10 10.51 14.89
CA ASP A 125 10.52 9.73 15.99
C ASP A 125 9.61 8.62 15.42
N GLU A 126 9.54 7.49 16.13
CA GLU A 126 8.66 6.37 15.80
C GLU A 126 7.66 6.12 16.92
N VAL A 127 6.40 5.85 16.60
CA VAL A 127 5.34 5.55 17.58
C VAL A 127 4.60 4.28 17.19
N ALA A 128 4.45 3.37 18.15
CA ALA A 128 3.61 2.18 17.98
C ALA A 128 2.15 2.54 18.22
N LEU A 129 1.27 2.22 17.26
CA LEU A 129 -0.17 2.42 17.34
C LEU A 129 -0.87 1.07 17.42
N VAL A 130 -1.43 0.78 18.59
CA VAL A 130 -2.14 -0.47 18.93
C VAL A 130 -3.61 -0.14 19.17
N MET A 131 -4.37 0.04 18.09
CA MET A 131 -5.78 0.45 18.19
C MET A 131 -6.66 -0.31 17.21
N ASN A 132 -7.92 -0.55 17.61
CA ASN A 132 -8.91 -1.22 16.77
C ASN A 132 -9.30 -0.36 15.56
N SER A 133 -9.92 -0.98 14.56
CA SER A 133 -10.39 -0.27 13.35
C SER A 133 -11.49 0.74 13.68
N ARG A 134 -11.14 2.03 13.73
CA ARG A 134 -12.04 3.16 13.98
C ARG A 134 -11.49 4.46 13.37
N PRO A 135 -12.30 5.50 13.11
CA PRO A 135 -11.84 6.76 12.53
C PRO A 135 -10.67 7.41 13.28
N GLU A 136 -10.63 7.27 14.60
CA GLU A 136 -9.60 7.84 15.47
C GLU A 136 -8.21 7.30 15.21
N PHE A 137 -8.12 6.03 14.82
CA PHE A 137 -6.86 5.42 14.39
C PHE A 137 -6.26 6.22 13.24
N ILE A 138 -7.11 6.59 12.26
CA ILE A 138 -6.69 7.39 11.10
C ILE A 138 -6.37 8.82 11.52
N ALA A 139 -7.15 9.42 12.42
CA ALA A 139 -6.89 10.76 12.94
C ALA A 139 -5.52 10.86 13.63
N ILE A 140 -5.19 9.89 14.50
CA ILE A 140 -3.92 9.80 15.21
C ILE A 140 -2.77 9.57 14.24
N TRP A 141 -2.93 8.65 13.28
CA TRP A 141 -1.92 8.42 12.26
C TRP A 141 -1.65 9.66 11.40
N LEU A 142 -2.70 10.35 10.92
CA LEU A 142 -2.56 11.59 10.18
C LEU A 142 -1.86 12.66 11.02
N ALA A 143 -2.20 12.76 12.31
CA ALA A 143 -1.56 13.69 13.23
C ALA A 143 -0.06 13.43 13.40
N MET A 144 0.34 12.16 13.52
CA MET A 144 1.74 11.76 13.59
C MET A 144 2.47 12.05 12.28
N ALA A 145 1.86 11.68 11.15
CA ALA A 145 2.42 11.94 9.83
C ALA A 145 2.61 13.45 9.56
N LYS A 146 1.68 14.31 10.03
CA LYS A 146 1.81 15.79 9.96
C LYS A 146 3.04 16.31 10.70
N ASN A 147 3.46 15.64 11.77
CA ASN A 147 4.69 15.96 12.52
C ASN A 147 5.95 15.24 11.99
N GLY A 148 5.85 14.50 10.88
CA GLY A 148 6.95 13.69 10.36
C GLY A 148 7.30 12.45 11.20
N VAL A 149 6.42 12.07 12.13
CA VAL A 149 6.58 10.90 12.99
C VAL A 149 6.14 9.65 12.23
N VAL A 150 6.96 8.60 12.26
CA VAL A 150 6.61 7.31 11.66
C VAL A 150 5.72 6.53 12.61
N THR A 151 4.60 6.00 12.12
CA THR A 151 3.69 5.19 12.93
C THR A 151 3.80 3.73 12.54
N ALA A 152 4.12 2.88 13.51
CA ALA A 152 4.08 1.44 13.35
C ALA A 152 2.70 0.91 13.75
N PHE A 153 1.99 0.32 12.81
CA PHE A 153 0.68 -0.28 13.07
C PHE A 153 0.85 -1.69 13.62
N ILE A 154 0.51 -1.85 14.89
CA ILE A 154 0.66 -3.12 15.60
C ILE A 154 -0.69 -3.81 15.70
N ASN A 155 -0.71 -5.10 15.36
CA ASN A 155 -1.94 -5.89 15.37
C ASN A 155 -2.48 -6.03 16.81
N THR A 156 -3.74 -5.67 17.00
CA THR A 156 -4.44 -5.65 18.30
C THR A 156 -4.67 -7.03 18.90
N ASN A 157 -4.44 -8.12 18.15
CA ASN A 157 -4.51 -9.50 18.63
C ASN A 157 -3.19 -9.98 19.25
N GLN A 158 -2.08 -9.24 19.08
CA GLN A 158 -0.80 -9.63 19.66
C GLN A 158 -0.80 -9.47 21.19
N ARG A 159 -0.19 -10.43 21.87
CA ARG A 159 -0.08 -10.47 23.34
C ARG A 159 1.34 -10.84 23.71
N MET A 160 1.72 -10.52 24.95
CA MET A 160 2.97 -10.97 25.59
C MET A 160 4.20 -10.79 24.66
N GLU A 161 5.02 -11.82 24.51
CA GLU A 161 6.27 -11.79 23.76
C GLU A 161 6.13 -11.26 22.32
N THR A 162 5.06 -11.62 21.60
CA THR A 162 4.85 -11.18 20.21
C THR A 162 4.62 -9.67 20.14
N LEU A 163 3.87 -9.12 21.11
CA LEU A 163 3.61 -7.68 21.20
C LEU A 163 4.90 -6.93 21.59
N VAL A 164 5.62 -7.45 22.59
CA VAL A 164 6.92 -6.90 23.03
C VAL A 164 7.91 -6.88 21.87
N HIS A 165 8.02 -7.97 21.12
CA HIS A 165 8.93 -8.08 19.98
C HIS A 165 8.62 -7.01 18.93
N SER A 166 7.35 -6.89 18.52
CA SER A 166 6.95 -5.93 17.49
C SER A 166 7.21 -4.48 17.92
N ILE A 167 6.93 -4.12 19.18
CA ILE A 167 7.21 -2.78 19.72
C ILE A 167 8.73 -2.53 19.81
N THR A 168 9.50 -3.55 20.18
CA THR A 168 10.96 -3.44 20.35
C THR A 168 11.68 -3.25 19.02
N VAL A 169 11.28 -4.00 17.98
CA VAL A 169 11.91 -3.92 16.65
C VAL A 169 11.80 -2.51 16.06
N VAL A 170 10.65 -1.85 16.29
CA VAL A 170 10.38 -0.47 15.85
C VAL A 170 11.18 0.56 16.64
N LYS A 171 11.71 0.22 17.83
CA LYS A 171 12.37 1.18 18.75
C LYS A 171 11.52 2.43 18.99
N SER A 172 10.21 2.22 19.10
CA SER A 172 9.25 3.31 19.28
C SER A 172 9.57 4.15 20.53
N LYS A 173 9.32 5.46 20.44
CA LYS A 173 9.39 6.41 21.55
C LYS A 173 8.16 6.30 22.45
N ALA A 174 7.02 5.95 21.85
CA ALA A 174 5.77 5.79 22.56
C ALA A 174 4.89 4.68 21.99
N VAL A 175 3.97 4.20 22.83
CA VAL A 175 2.87 3.31 22.46
C VAL A 175 1.55 4.04 22.70
N ILE A 176 0.77 4.22 21.64
CA ILE A 176 -0.62 4.68 21.70
C ILE A 176 -1.53 3.47 21.57
N PHE A 177 -2.42 3.27 22.54
CA PHE A 177 -3.32 2.13 22.55
C PHE A 177 -4.76 2.49 22.92
N ASP A 178 -5.69 1.64 22.50
CA ASP A 178 -7.11 1.73 22.87
C ASP A 178 -7.30 1.27 24.33
N THR A 179 -8.13 1.95 25.11
CA THR A 179 -8.43 1.54 26.50
C THR A 179 -8.89 0.08 26.62
N LEU A 180 -9.60 -0.43 25.61
CA LEU A 180 -10.03 -1.82 25.54
C LEU A 180 -8.86 -2.83 25.50
N LEU A 181 -7.67 -2.36 25.11
CA LEU A 181 -6.45 -3.17 25.01
C LEU A 181 -5.49 -2.91 26.19
N ALA A 182 -5.90 -2.11 27.18
CA ALA A 182 -5.06 -1.73 28.31
C ALA A 182 -4.49 -2.95 29.05
N LYS A 183 -5.31 -3.98 29.29
CA LYS A 183 -4.85 -5.22 29.96
C LYS A 183 -3.68 -5.87 29.22
N SER A 184 -3.77 -5.99 27.90
CA SER A 184 -2.73 -6.61 27.08
C SER A 184 -1.45 -5.80 27.03
N ILE A 185 -1.57 -4.47 27.10
CA ILE A 185 -0.43 -3.56 27.19
C ILE A 185 0.21 -3.68 28.57
N GLN A 186 -0.58 -3.63 29.65
CA GLN A 186 -0.11 -3.77 31.04
C GLN A 186 0.66 -5.08 31.27
N GLU A 187 0.15 -6.20 30.73
CA GLU A 187 0.84 -7.49 30.83
C GLU A 187 2.19 -7.49 30.09
N ALA A 188 2.32 -6.72 29.01
CA ALA A 188 3.54 -6.58 28.22
C ALA A 188 4.50 -5.48 28.73
N MET A 189 3.99 -4.50 29.50
CA MET A 189 4.74 -3.31 29.94
C MET A 189 6.06 -3.64 30.64
N PRO A 190 6.14 -4.60 31.59
CA PRO A 190 7.41 -4.91 32.27
C PRO A 190 8.52 -5.33 31.29
N MET A 191 8.18 -6.17 30.31
CA MET A 191 9.12 -6.66 29.30
C MET A 191 9.49 -5.59 28.27
N ILE A 192 8.58 -4.64 28.00
CA ILE A 192 8.85 -3.49 27.14
C ILE A 192 9.77 -2.50 27.87
N GLU A 193 9.51 -2.19 29.13
CA GLU A 193 10.32 -1.26 29.94
C GLU A 193 11.74 -1.81 30.16
N GLU A 194 11.92 -3.12 30.27
CA GLU A 194 13.25 -3.76 30.33
C GLU A 194 14.07 -3.48 29.05
N LYS A 195 13.42 -3.50 27.89
CA LYS A 195 14.06 -3.31 26.58
C LYS A 195 14.14 -1.85 26.15
N ILE A 196 13.17 -1.03 26.54
CA ILE A 196 13.02 0.40 26.19
C ILE A 196 12.60 1.18 27.46
N PRO A 197 13.56 1.57 28.32
CA PRO A 197 13.27 2.13 29.65
C PRO A 197 12.57 3.49 29.69
N LYS A 198 12.52 4.22 28.57
CA LYS A 198 11.93 5.57 28.48
C LYS A 198 10.69 5.60 27.58
N MET A 199 10.05 4.45 27.36
CA MET A 199 8.84 4.35 26.55
C MET A 199 7.70 5.16 27.20
N GLU A 200 7.04 6.01 26.40
CA GLU A 200 5.83 6.69 26.82
C GLU A 200 4.59 5.87 26.46
N TYR A 201 3.57 5.90 27.31
CA TYR A 201 2.32 5.16 27.12
C TYR A 201 1.15 6.13 27.08
N TYR A 202 0.32 6.03 26.05
CA TYR A 202 -0.86 6.86 25.87
C TYR A 202 -2.08 5.99 25.61
N SER A 203 -3.13 6.22 26.40
CA SER A 203 -4.40 5.51 26.26
C SER A 203 -5.44 6.41 25.61
N TYR A 204 -6.12 5.90 24.58
CA TYR A 204 -7.24 6.56 23.92
C TYR A 204 -8.57 6.16 24.57
N THR A 205 -9.30 7.13 25.14
CA THR A 205 -10.49 6.90 25.99
C THR A 205 -11.84 7.21 25.32
N GLY A 206 -11.91 7.29 23.98
CA GLY A 206 -13.18 7.49 23.27
C GLY A 206 -13.68 8.95 23.23
N TRP A 207 -13.06 9.85 24.00
CA TRP A 207 -13.41 11.28 24.03
C TRP A 207 -12.13 12.11 24.02
N MET A 208 -11.69 12.53 22.83
CA MET A 208 -10.73 13.60 22.53
C MET A 208 -9.37 13.67 23.27
N PHE A 209 -9.06 12.75 24.18
CA PHE A 209 -7.84 12.81 24.99
C PHE A 209 -7.04 11.52 24.88
N LEU A 210 -5.76 11.70 24.52
CA LEU A 210 -4.72 10.75 24.87
C LEU A 210 -4.28 11.10 26.28
N ILE A 211 -4.61 10.23 27.21
CA ILE A 211 -4.17 10.38 28.59
C ILE A 211 -2.84 9.65 28.71
N ARG A 212 -1.82 10.35 29.23
CA ARG A 212 -0.56 9.70 29.59
C ARG A 212 -0.90 8.64 30.63
N TYR A 213 -0.72 7.39 30.24
CA TYR A 213 -1.03 6.25 31.09
C TYR A 213 0.00 6.23 32.23
N GLN A 214 -0.44 6.57 33.44
CA GLN A 214 0.35 6.44 34.65
C GLN A 214 0.03 5.09 35.31
N LYS A 215 1.06 4.46 35.88
CA LYS A 215 0.97 3.15 36.55
C LYS A 215 -0.12 3.14 37.63
#